data_AF-Q1QRG7-F1
#
_entry.id   AF-Q1QRG7-F1
#
_cell.length_a   1.000
_cell.length_b   1.000
_cell.length_c   1.000
_cell.angle_alpha   90.00
_cell.angle_beta   90.00
_cell.angle_gamma   90.00
#
_symmetry.space_group_name_H-M   'P 1'
#
loop_
_entity.id
_entity.type
_entity.pdbx_description
1 polymer ?
#
loop_
_entity_poly.entity_id
_entity_poly.type
_entity_poly.pdbx_seq_one_letter_code
_entity_poly.pdbx_strand_id
1 'polypeptide(L)'
;MSNADNLPATVLGRKAVVYVRQSTQAQVETNTESRRRQYELVETARAHGFRSIEVIDDDLGRSASGMSERPGFDRLVAWLCAGDVGAVLCFDASRLARNGRDWHHLLELRGLVEARVIDLDGVYDPSRPNDRLLLGMKGSISEFELGVLRARMLDAARAKARRGELRISVPLGYLWSREYVNKG
;
A
#
# COMPACT_ATOMS: atom_id res chain seq x y z
N MET A 1 2.39 -25.51 -13.04
CA MET A 1 0.99 -25.49 -12.59
C MET A 1 1.04 -25.45 -11.07
N SER A 2 0.82 -24.30 -10.46
CA SER A 2 0.71 -24.19 -8.99
C SER A 2 -0.59 -24.84 -8.53
N ASN A 3 -0.61 -25.44 -7.35
CA ASN A 3 -1.87 -25.73 -6.68
C ASN A 3 -2.59 -24.40 -6.44
N ALA A 4 -3.88 -24.35 -6.80
CA ALA A 4 -4.78 -23.43 -6.14
C ALA A 4 -4.98 -23.99 -4.72
N ASP A 5 -4.25 -23.45 -3.75
CA ASP A 5 -4.45 -23.77 -2.34
C ASP A 5 -5.87 -23.33 -1.95
N ASN A 6 -6.80 -24.28 -1.99
CA ASN A 6 -8.22 -24.05 -1.73
C ASN A 6 -8.38 -23.46 -0.33
N LEU A 7 -8.87 -22.23 -0.26
CA LEU A 7 -9.09 -21.54 0.99
C LEU A 7 -10.14 -22.30 1.84
N PRO A 8 -9.94 -22.42 3.17
CA PRO A 8 -10.89 -23.10 4.04
C PRO A 8 -12.31 -22.53 3.89
N ALA A 9 -13.34 -23.37 4.00
CA ALA A 9 -14.73 -22.92 3.95
C ALA A 9 -15.06 -21.87 5.03
N THR A 10 -14.39 -21.93 6.19
CA THR A 10 -14.46 -20.93 7.27
C THR A 10 -13.87 -19.57 6.87
N VAL A 11 -12.88 -19.56 5.97
CA VAL A 11 -12.33 -18.34 5.36
C VAL A 11 -13.28 -17.82 4.27
N LEU A 12 -13.80 -18.68 3.39
CA LEU A 12 -14.65 -18.29 2.27
C LEU A 12 -16.09 -17.90 2.67
N GLY A 13 -16.55 -18.29 3.86
CA GLY A 13 -17.81 -17.83 4.45
C GLY A 13 -17.75 -16.39 4.99
N ARG A 14 -16.55 -15.83 5.16
CA ARG A 14 -16.28 -14.44 5.58
C ARG A 14 -16.04 -13.54 4.37
N LYS A 15 -16.07 -12.21 4.55
CA LYS A 15 -15.83 -11.27 3.44
C LYS A 15 -14.36 -11.19 3.05
N ALA A 16 -14.10 -11.03 1.76
CA ALA A 16 -12.83 -10.51 1.27
C ALA A 16 -12.85 -8.98 1.33
N VAL A 17 -11.70 -8.37 1.63
CA VAL A 17 -11.53 -6.91 1.61
C VAL A 17 -10.37 -6.55 0.71
N VAL A 18 -10.64 -5.87 -0.40
CA VAL A 18 -9.64 -5.32 -1.31
C VAL A 18 -9.19 -3.96 -0.77
N TYR A 19 -8.03 -3.92 -0.13
CA TYR A 19 -7.46 -2.69 0.43
C TYR A 19 -6.54 -2.01 -0.60
N VAL A 20 -6.96 -0.83 -1.05
CA VAL A 20 -6.34 -0.05 -2.12
C VAL A 20 -5.68 1.19 -1.52
N ARG A 21 -4.41 1.41 -1.83
CA ARG A 21 -3.69 2.61 -1.41
C ARG A 21 -2.74 3.11 -2.48
N GLN A 22 -2.85 4.41 -2.78
CA GLN A 22 -1.92 5.14 -3.64
C GLN A 22 -1.33 6.34 -2.92
N SER A 23 -0.05 6.58 -3.12
CA SER A 23 0.63 7.79 -2.69
C SER A 23 0.48 8.90 -3.73
N THR A 24 0.07 10.09 -3.27
CA THR A 24 0.04 11.39 -3.98
C THR A 24 -1.13 11.66 -4.94
N GLN A 25 -1.74 12.84 -4.75
CA GLN A 25 -2.83 13.42 -5.55
C GLN A 25 -2.55 13.42 -7.06
N ALA A 26 -1.31 13.73 -7.45
CA ALA A 26 -0.89 13.87 -8.84
C ALA A 26 -0.97 12.57 -9.66
N GLN A 27 -1.13 11.42 -9.00
CA GLN A 27 -1.41 10.16 -9.69
C GLN A 27 -2.90 9.85 -9.84
N VAL A 28 -3.83 10.60 -9.24
CA VAL A 28 -5.26 10.23 -9.21
C VAL A 28 -6.01 10.68 -10.48
N GLU A 29 -5.71 11.88 -10.98
CA GLU A 29 -6.52 12.58 -11.99
C GLU A 29 -6.49 11.98 -13.42
N THR A 30 -5.64 10.98 -13.68
CA THR A 30 -5.45 10.37 -15.01
C THR A 30 -5.51 8.83 -15.02
N ASN A 31 -5.90 8.19 -13.91
CA ASN A 31 -5.45 6.84 -13.61
C ASN A 31 -6.39 5.69 -14.01
N THR A 32 -6.61 5.52 -15.32
CA THR A 32 -7.29 4.34 -15.91
C THR A 32 -6.66 3.02 -15.45
N GLU A 33 -5.33 3.00 -15.26
CA GLU A 33 -4.56 1.86 -14.80
C GLU A 33 -4.92 1.44 -13.36
N SER A 34 -5.30 2.38 -12.50
CA SER A 34 -5.65 2.10 -11.10
C SER A 34 -7.05 1.50 -10.95
N ARG A 35 -8.03 1.99 -11.71
CA ARG A 35 -9.33 1.32 -11.81
C ARG A 35 -9.20 -0.09 -12.37
N ARG A 36 -8.40 -0.28 -13.43
CA ARG A 36 -8.08 -1.60 -13.98
C ARG A 36 -7.52 -2.53 -12.90
N ARG A 37 -6.48 -2.07 -12.19
CA ARG A 37 -5.86 -2.80 -11.07
C ARG A 37 -6.85 -3.14 -9.95
N GLN A 38 -7.77 -2.23 -9.59
CA GLN A 38 -8.83 -2.51 -8.60
C GLN A 38 -9.72 -3.68 -9.06
N TYR A 39 -10.16 -3.70 -10.32
CA TYR A 39 -10.91 -4.83 -10.87
C TYR A 39 -10.10 -6.13 -10.85
N GLU A 40 -8.80 -6.09 -11.20
CA GLU A 40 -7.93 -7.26 -11.19
C GLU A 40 -7.89 -7.94 -9.79
N LEU A 41 -7.79 -7.18 -8.69
CA LEU A 41 -7.89 -7.75 -7.33
C LEU A 41 -9.29 -8.27 -6.97
N VAL A 42 -10.36 -7.64 -7.46
CA VAL A 42 -11.73 -8.12 -7.24
C VAL A 42 -11.97 -9.45 -7.97
N GLU A 43 -11.47 -9.61 -9.19
CA GLU A 43 -11.53 -10.89 -9.89
C GLU A 43 -10.63 -11.95 -9.23
N THR A 44 -9.45 -11.60 -8.70
CA THR A 44 -8.64 -12.52 -7.87
C THR A 44 -9.41 -13.01 -6.64
N ALA A 45 -10.13 -12.14 -5.93
CA ALA A 45 -10.98 -12.55 -4.82
C ALA A 45 -12.10 -13.52 -5.25
N ARG A 46 -12.75 -13.28 -6.39
CA ARG A 46 -13.76 -14.19 -6.96
C ARG A 46 -13.15 -15.53 -7.39
N ALA A 47 -11.97 -15.52 -8.00
CA ALA A 47 -11.25 -16.72 -8.42
C ALA A 47 -10.84 -17.61 -7.22
N HIS A 48 -10.54 -17.01 -6.07
CA HIS A 48 -10.35 -17.74 -4.80
C HIS A 48 -11.66 -18.24 -4.16
N GLY A 49 -12.83 -17.86 -4.68
CA GLY A 49 -14.14 -18.34 -4.23
C GLY A 49 -14.90 -17.41 -3.28
N PHE A 50 -14.43 -16.18 -3.03
CA PHE A 50 -15.13 -15.24 -2.14
C PHE A 50 -16.43 -14.71 -2.77
N ARG A 51 -17.51 -14.75 -1.99
CA ARG A 51 -18.86 -14.29 -2.40
C ARG A 51 -19.18 -12.86 -1.97
N SER A 52 -18.68 -12.45 -0.81
CA SER A 52 -18.74 -11.07 -0.31
C SER A 52 -17.36 -10.44 -0.47
N ILE A 53 -17.29 -9.31 -1.18
CA ILE A 53 -16.05 -8.59 -1.48
C ILE A 53 -16.32 -7.10 -1.27
N GLU A 54 -15.64 -6.51 -0.29
CA GLU A 54 -15.61 -5.06 -0.08
C GLU A 54 -14.39 -4.46 -0.76
N VAL A 55 -14.47 -3.18 -1.16
CA VAL A 55 -13.31 -2.39 -1.58
C VAL A 55 -13.14 -1.23 -0.60
N ILE A 56 -11.90 -1.01 -0.17
CA ILE A 56 -11.51 0.11 0.69
C ILE A 56 -10.48 0.93 -0.08
N ASP A 57 -10.84 2.15 -0.47
CA ASP A 57 -9.98 3.10 -1.15
C ASP A 57 -10.01 4.52 -0.52
N ASP A 58 -10.54 4.66 0.69
CA ASP A 58 -10.61 5.93 1.45
C ASP A 58 -9.23 6.57 1.73
N ASP A 59 -8.17 5.76 1.68
CA ASP A 59 -6.77 6.15 1.90
C ASP A 59 -6.05 6.58 0.61
N LEU A 60 -6.74 6.73 -0.53
CA LEU A 60 -6.16 7.25 -1.78
C LEU A 60 -5.60 8.68 -1.60
N GLY A 61 -4.47 8.95 -2.24
CA GLY A 61 -3.76 10.23 -2.17
C GLY A 61 -2.98 10.45 -0.87
N ARG A 62 -3.43 9.90 0.26
CA ARG A 62 -2.83 10.08 1.60
C ARG A 62 -1.41 9.49 1.67
N SER A 63 -0.43 10.40 1.77
CA SER A 63 1.00 10.06 1.82
C SER A 63 1.37 9.22 3.05
N ALA A 64 2.46 8.44 2.97
CA ALA A 64 2.95 7.63 4.08
C ALA A 64 3.77 8.41 5.13
N SER A 65 3.94 9.72 4.97
CA SER A 65 4.77 10.57 5.83
C SER A 65 4.00 11.12 7.04
N GLY A 66 3.74 10.25 8.01
CA GLY A 66 3.30 10.61 9.37
C GLY A 66 1.81 10.91 9.55
N MET A 67 1.33 10.64 10.77
CA MET A 67 0.09 11.02 11.50
C MET A 67 -1.22 11.38 10.76
N SER A 68 -1.35 11.11 9.48
CA SER A 68 -2.58 11.24 8.71
C SER A 68 -3.56 10.18 9.18
N GLU A 69 -4.80 10.55 9.51
CA GLU A 69 -5.88 9.60 9.80
C GLU A 69 -6.06 8.61 8.64
N ARG A 70 -6.47 7.37 8.93
CA ARG A 70 -6.56 6.30 7.93
C ARG A 70 -7.89 5.56 8.03
N PRO A 71 -9.04 6.24 7.85
CA PRO A 71 -10.36 5.67 8.13
C PRO A 71 -10.63 4.37 7.35
N GLY A 72 -10.03 4.19 6.17
CA GLY A 72 -10.10 2.92 5.44
C GLY A 72 -9.32 1.78 6.12
N PHE A 73 -8.10 2.05 6.58
CA PHE A 73 -7.31 1.09 7.36
C PHE A 73 -7.93 0.81 8.74
N ASP A 74 -8.43 1.83 9.43
CA ASP A 74 -9.06 1.69 10.75
C ASP A 74 -10.35 0.86 10.66
N ARG A 75 -11.14 1.05 9.60
CA ARG A 75 -12.30 0.21 9.25
C ARG A 75 -11.90 -1.25 8.94
N LEU A 76 -10.79 -1.46 8.23
CA LEU A 76 -10.24 -2.80 8.00
C LEU A 76 -9.84 -3.47 9.32
N VAL A 77 -9.13 -2.77 10.20
CA VAL A 77 -8.73 -3.26 11.54
C VAL A 77 -9.97 -3.68 12.34
N ALA A 78 -11.02 -2.85 12.36
CA ALA A 78 -12.27 -3.17 13.05
C ALA A 78 -12.94 -4.45 12.53
N TRP A 79 -13.05 -4.63 11.20
CA TRP A 79 -13.62 -5.84 10.61
C TRP A 79 -12.74 -7.10 10.81
N LEU A 80 -11.42 -6.95 10.84
CA LEU A 80 -10.50 -8.04 11.20
C LEU A 80 -10.72 -8.48 12.65
N CYS A 81 -10.79 -7.53 13.59
CA CYS A 81 -11.04 -7.81 15.02
C CYS A 81 -12.45 -8.34 15.31
N ALA A 82 -13.45 -8.02 14.47
CA ALA A 82 -14.79 -8.60 14.55
C ALA A 82 -14.85 -10.06 14.05
N GLY A 83 -13.82 -10.54 13.33
CA GLY A 83 -13.83 -11.85 12.69
C GLY A 83 -14.69 -11.93 11.42
N ASP A 84 -15.12 -10.79 10.86
CA ASP A 84 -15.93 -10.71 9.64
C ASP A 84 -15.13 -11.04 8.37
N VAL A 85 -13.80 -10.87 8.41
CA VAL A 85 -12.91 -10.90 7.24
C VAL A 85 -12.22 -12.25 7.08
N GLY A 86 -12.31 -12.82 5.87
CA GLY A 86 -11.63 -14.05 5.47
C GLY A 86 -10.32 -13.80 4.75
N ALA A 87 -10.22 -12.73 3.96
CA ALA A 87 -8.96 -12.31 3.36
C ALA A 87 -8.85 -10.79 3.16
N VAL A 88 -7.63 -10.30 3.25
CA VAL A 88 -7.22 -8.95 2.82
C VAL A 88 -6.44 -9.08 1.52
N LEU A 89 -6.95 -8.49 0.44
CA LEU A 89 -6.29 -8.46 -0.86
C LEU A 89 -5.65 -7.09 -1.08
N CYS A 90 -4.44 -7.06 -1.62
CA CYS A 90 -3.72 -5.85 -1.99
C CYS A 90 -2.77 -6.13 -3.16
N PHE A 91 -2.21 -5.10 -3.80
CA PHE A 91 -1.25 -5.30 -4.90
C PHE A 91 0.09 -5.87 -4.47
N ASP A 92 0.42 -5.68 -3.19
CA ASP A 92 1.77 -5.76 -2.66
C ASP A 92 1.69 -5.76 -1.14
N ALA A 93 1.76 -6.95 -0.53
CA ALA A 93 1.66 -7.14 0.91
C ALA A 93 2.82 -6.49 1.67
N SER A 94 3.92 -6.13 0.98
CA SER A 94 4.95 -5.29 1.60
C SER A 94 4.37 -3.96 2.07
N ARG A 95 3.41 -3.38 1.35
CA ARG A 95 2.78 -2.08 1.70
C ARG A 95 1.88 -2.17 2.92
N LEU A 96 1.37 -3.37 3.24
CA LEU A 96 0.67 -3.61 4.50
C LEU A 96 1.67 -3.71 5.65
N ALA A 97 2.72 -4.53 5.51
CA ALA A 97 3.80 -4.64 6.49
C ALA A 97 4.49 -3.29 6.79
N ARG A 98 4.83 -2.54 5.73
CA ARG A 98 5.49 -1.22 5.78
C ARG A 98 4.66 -0.12 6.44
N ASN A 99 3.38 -0.36 6.77
CA ASN A 99 2.54 0.66 7.42
C ASN A 99 2.94 0.97 8.87
N GLY A 100 3.79 0.13 9.49
CA GLY A 100 4.44 0.44 10.76
C GLY A 100 3.56 0.22 11.98
N ARG A 101 4.06 -0.57 12.94
CA ARG A 101 3.41 -0.95 14.21
C ARG A 101 2.08 -1.69 14.06
N ASP A 102 1.01 -1.06 13.60
CA ASP A 102 -0.37 -1.56 13.75
C ASP A 102 -0.60 -2.85 12.96
N TRP A 103 -0.09 -2.94 11.72
CA TRP A 103 -0.15 -4.18 10.95
C TRP A 103 0.76 -5.27 11.51
N HIS A 104 1.95 -4.92 12.03
CA HIS A 104 2.81 -5.90 12.69
C HIS A 104 2.14 -6.45 13.96
N HIS A 105 1.43 -5.60 14.71
CA HIS A 105 0.65 -6.01 15.86
C HIS A 105 -0.49 -6.97 15.46
N LEU A 106 -1.21 -6.70 14.38
CA LEU A 106 -2.19 -7.64 13.82
C LEU A 106 -1.58 -9.00 13.41
N LEU A 107 -0.37 -9.00 12.82
CA LEU A 107 0.37 -10.25 12.52
C LEU A 107 0.91 -10.97 13.78
N GLU A 108 1.07 -10.27 14.89
CA GLU A 108 1.48 -10.84 16.18
C GLU A 108 0.30 -11.46 16.94
N LEU A 109 -0.89 -10.88 16.83
CA LEU A 109 -2.16 -11.31 17.44
C LEU A 109 -2.76 -12.57 16.78
N ARG A 110 -1.97 -13.66 16.70
CA ARG A 110 -2.29 -14.96 16.07
C ARG A 110 -3.65 -15.58 16.40
N GLY A 111 -4.29 -15.21 17.51
CA GLY A 111 -5.59 -15.74 17.93
C GLY A 111 -6.80 -14.89 17.53
N LEU A 112 -6.61 -13.65 17.06
CA LEU A 112 -7.71 -12.72 16.74
C LEU A 112 -8.09 -12.71 15.25
N VAL A 113 -7.17 -13.09 14.37
CA VAL A 113 -7.33 -12.90 12.92
C VAL A 113 -6.94 -14.17 12.16
N GLU A 114 -7.93 -14.99 11.79
CA GLU A 114 -7.76 -16.10 10.85
C GLU A 114 -7.73 -15.64 9.37
N ALA A 115 -7.74 -14.33 9.09
CA ALA A 115 -7.78 -13.82 7.72
C ALA A 115 -6.48 -14.13 6.96
N ARG A 116 -6.60 -14.48 5.68
CA ARG A 116 -5.45 -14.60 4.76
C ARG A 116 -5.03 -13.23 4.23
N VAL A 117 -3.75 -13.09 3.92
CA VAL A 117 -3.22 -11.94 3.18
C VAL A 117 -2.96 -12.42 1.76
N ILE A 118 -3.47 -11.73 0.75
CA ILE A 118 -3.30 -12.10 -0.65
C ILE A 118 -2.72 -10.91 -1.40
N ASP A 119 -1.68 -11.16 -2.20
CA ASP A 119 -1.22 -10.23 -3.23
C ASP A 119 -0.95 -10.95 -4.56
N LEU A 120 -0.31 -10.26 -5.50
CA LEU A 120 -0.05 -10.78 -6.84
C LEU A 120 0.97 -11.95 -6.84
N ASP A 121 1.76 -12.12 -5.78
CA ASP A 121 2.74 -13.21 -5.66
C ASP A 121 2.15 -14.46 -4.98
N GLY A 122 1.06 -14.32 -4.21
CA GLY A 122 0.35 -15.47 -3.64
C GLY A 122 -0.54 -15.21 -2.42
N VAL A 123 -0.91 -16.31 -1.77
CA VAL A 123 -1.72 -16.38 -0.54
C VAL A 123 -0.81 -16.65 0.65
N TYR A 124 -1.00 -15.91 1.74
CA TYR A 124 -0.24 -16.02 2.99
C TYR A 124 -1.17 -16.18 4.19
N ASP A 125 -0.75 -16.99 5.15
CA ASP A 125 -1.44 -17.27 6.41
C ASP A 125 -0.64 -16.69 7.59
N PRO A 126 -1.00 -15.51 8.14
CA PRO A 126 -0.28 -14.84 9.23
C PRO A 126 0.02 -15.70 10.46
N SER A 127 -0.78 -16.75 10.70
CA SER A 127 -0.56 -17.66 11.83
C SER A 127 0.63 -18.61 11.59
N ARG A 128 1.00 -18.88 10.34
CA ARG A 128 2.15 -19.71 9.97
C ARG A 128 3.47 -18.92 10.14
N PRO A 129 4.50 -19.49 10.81
CA PRO A 129 5.77 -18.81 11.00
C PRO A 129 6.47 -18.37 9.71
N ASN A 130 6.43 -19.21 8.67
CA ASN A 130 7.13 -18.97 7.40
C ASN A 130 6.48 -17.83 6.61
N ASP A 131 5.17 -17.89 6.42
CA ASP A 131 4.36 -16.87 5.77
C ASP A 131 4.52 -15.50 6.47
N ARG A 132 4.51 -15.48 7.81
CA ARG A 132 4.72 -14.25 8.58
C ARG A 132 6.14 -13.71 8.47
N LEU A 133 7.16 -14.58 8.42
CA LEU A 133 8.55 -14.17 8.13
C LEU A 133 8.66 -13.56 6.73
N LEU A 134 8.04 -14.18 5.72
CA LEU A 134 8.03 -13.69 4.34
C LEU A 134 7.31 -12.34 4.21
N LEU A 135 6.16 -12.15 4.86
CA LEU A 135 5.45 -10.86 4.95
C LEU A 135 6.31 -9.78 5.62
N GLY A 136 7.03 -10.12 6.70
CA GLY A 136 7.98 -9.22 7.35
C GLY A 136 9.17 -8.84 6.46
N MET A 137 9.76 -9.83 5.77
CA MET A 137 10.85 -9.60 4.81
C MET A 137 10.42 -8.73 3.63
N LYS A 138 9.23 -8.98 3.05
CA LYS A 138 8.60 -8.10 2.05
C LYS A 138 8.56 -6.65 2.55
N GLY A 139 8.03 -6.42 3.76
CA GLY A 139 7.96 -5.09 4.38
C GLY A 139 9.32 -4.39 4.50
N SER A 140 10.33 -5.11 5.01
CA SER A 140 11.70 -4.58 5.18
C SER A 140 12.38 -4.22 3.85
N ILE A 141 12.20 -5.05 2.81
CA ILE A 141 12.70 -4.76 1.45
C ILE A 141 12.04 -3.48 0.91
N SER A 142 10.76 -3.26 1.20
CA SER A 142 9.97 -2.13 0.68
C SER A 142 10.29 -0.75 1.28
N GLU A 143 10.73 -0.64 2.56
CA GLU A 143 11.37 0.61 3.02
C GLU A 143 12.83 0.71 2.55
N PHE A 144 13.57 -0.39 2.38
CA PHE A 144 14.92 -0.32 1.84
C PHE A 144 14.94 0.24 0.41
N GLU A 145 14.09 -0.29 -0.48
CA GLU A 145 13.92 0.21 -1.84
C GLU A 145 13.44 1.67 -1.87
N LEU A 146 12.50 2.03 -0.98
CA LEU A 146 12.04 3.42 -0.84
C LEU A 146 13.15 4.35 -0.33
N GLY A 147 14.01 3.87 0.57
CA GLY A 147 15.21 4.58 1.04
C GLY A 147 16.23 4.81 -0.08
N VAL A 148 16.52 3.77 -0.87
CA VAL A 148 17.40 3.88 -2.06
C VAL A 148 16.81 4.85 -3.09
N LEU A 149 15.50 4.81 -3.32
CA LEU A 149 14.81 5.74 -4.23
C LEU A 149 14.87 7.19 -3.72
N ARG A 150 14.58 7.42 -2.44
CA ARG A 150 14.69 8.73 -1.77
C ARG A 150 16.11 9.30 -1.86
N ALA A 151 17.13 8.48 -1.63
CA ALA A 151 18.54 8.89 -1.76
C ALA A 151 18.87 9.31 -3.20
N ARG A 152 18.52 8.49 -4.20
CA ARG A 152 18.70 8.80 -5.62
C ARG A 152 17.98 10.09 -6.04
N MET A 153 16.75 10.32 -5.55
CA MET A 153 16.01 11.56 -5.79
C MET A 153 16.70 12.78 -5.19
N LEU A 154 17.20 12.67 -3.95
CA LEU A 154 17.92 13.74 -3.27
C LEU A 154 19.24 14.09 -3.98
N ASP A 155 20.00 13.10 -4.44
CA ASP A 155 21.24 13.33 -5.18
C ASP A 155 21.01 13.87 -6.59
N ALA A 156 19.93 13.45 -7.26
CA ALA A 156 19.50 14.08 -8.51
C ALA A 156 19.09 15.55 -8.31
N ALA A 157 18.42 15.89 -7.20
CA ALA A 157 18.08 17.27 -6.85
C ALA A 157 19.33 18.11 -6.54
N ARG A 158 20.29 17.57 -5.77
CA ARG A 158 21.61 18.18 -5.50
C ARG A 158 22.39 18.41 -6.79
N ALA A 159 22.39 17.46 -7.72
CA ALA A 159 23.07 17.59 -9.01
C ALA A 159 22.43 18.68 -9.89
N LYS A 160 21.10 18.80 -9.91
CA LYS A 160 20.40 19.92 -10.55
C LYS A 160 20.70 21.27 -9.89
N ALA A 161 20.78 21.32 -8.55
CA ALA A 161 21.11 22.55 -7.83
C ALA A 161 22.50 23.07 -8.19
N ARG A 162 23.50 22.17 -8.24
CA ARG A 162 24.88 22.50 -8.66
C ARG A 162 25.00 23.03 -10.10
N ARG A 163 23.99 22.83 -10.96
CA ARG A 163 23.94 23.33 -12.35
C ARG A 163 22.98 24.51 -12.56
N GLY A 164 22.36 25.05 -11.51
CA GLY A 164 21.32 26.09 -11.66
C GLY A 164 20.10 25.58 -12.44
N GLU A 165 19.75 24.31 -12.25
CA GLU A 165 18.61 23.61 -12.89
C GLU A 165 17.55 23.14 -11.89
N LEU A 166 17.78 23.30 -10.57
CA LEU A 166 16.80 22.90 -9.57
C LEU A 166 15.64 23.90 -9.55
N ARG A 167 14.54 23.52 -10.19
CA ARG A 167 13.27 24.24 -10.13
C ARG A 167 12.47 23.75 -8.93
N ILE A 168 12.35 24.61 -7.92
CA ILE A 168 11.43 24.44 -6.79
C ILE A 168 10.09 25.13 -7.09
N SER A 169 9.04 24.78 -6.36
CA SER A 169 7.84 25.63 -6.33
C SER A 169 8.19 26.96 -5.67
N VAL A 170 7.77 28.07 -6.28
CA VAL A 170 7.96 29.42 -5.74
C VAL A 170 6.71 29.87 -4.99
N PRO A 171 6.82 30.73 -3.95
CA PRO A 171 5.64 31.25 -3.24
C PRO A 171 4.69 32.01 -4.17
N LEU A 172 3.42 32.13 -3.76
CA LEU A 172 2.41 32.87 -4.52
C LEU A 172 2.88 34.31 -4.77
N GLY A 173 2.74 34.81 -6.00
CA GLY A 173 3.22 36.13 -6.42
C GLY A 173 4.68 36.18 -6.91
N TYR A 174 5.44 35.08 -6.82
CA TYR A 174 6.78 34.98 -7.37
C TYR A 174 6.82 34.16 -8.67
N LEU A 175 7.80 34.44 -9.53
CA LEU A 175 8.10 33.67 -10.73
C LEU A 175 9.53 33.11 -10.64
N TRP A 176 9.71 31.87 -11.08
CA TRP A 176 11.05 31.28 -11.22
C TRP A 176 11.72 31.87 -12.45
N SER A 177 12.82 32.61 -12.24
CA SER A 177 13.72 33.08 -13.30
C SER A 177 15.07 32.37 -13.20
N ARG A 178 15.76 32.27 -14.33
CA ARG A 178 17.15 31.80 -14.42
C ARG A 178 18.16 32.95 -14.54
N GLU A 179 17.69 34.18 -14.70
CA GLU A 179 18.49 35.39 -14.86
C GLU A 179 18.54 36.18 -13.54
N TYR A 180 19.75 36.61 -13.15
CA TYR A 180 19.91 37.61 -12.10
C TYR A 180 19.53 38.98 -12.66
N VAL A 181 18.33 39.47 -12.30
CA VAL A 181 17.90 40.85 -12.61
C VAL A 181 18.71 41.81 -11.75
N ASN A 182 19.87 42.21 -12.27
CA ASN A 182 20.78 43.12 -11.60
C ASN A 182 20.21 44.55 -11.64
N LYS A 183 19.48 44.96 -10.60
CA LYS A 183 19.02 46.34 -10.44
C LYS A 183 20.21 47.21 -10.01
N GLY A 184 20.67 48.07 -10.92
CA GLY A 184 21.46 49.26 -10.59
C GLY A 184 20.60 50.36 -10.00
#